data_AF-A0A2W0B4M3-F1
#
_entry.id   AF-A0A2W0B4M3-F1
#
_cell.length_a   1.000
_cell.length_b   1.000
_cell.length_c   1.000
_cell.angle_alpha   90.00
_cell.angle_beta   90.00
_cell.angle_gamma   90.00
#
_symmetry.space_group_name_H-M   'P 1'
#
loop_
_entity.id
_entity.type
_entity.pdbx_description
1 polymer ?
#
loop_
_entity_poly.entity_id
_entity_poly.type
_entity_poly.pdbx_seq_one_letter_code
_entity_poly.pdbx_strand_id
1 'polypeptide(L)'
;MGRDKVIGSAPALRPRMLDNSQEPRLLITHRDAAHVYGVCSLCEHRLHAFIRDTEQQARLLLNRGFKQHCRGRHEMIVSIPTKVSAPRRSTRVAADVLIEVLGERFAYAGETITVNLHGALVRVAAPLNPADRITLHVHGTGKSAGAAVVFADYEASQFGVELDHPENIWGMADPPADWTLSES
;
A
#
# COMPACT_ATOMS: atom_id res chain seq x y z
N MET A 1 11.56 -49.19 -57.90
CA MET A 1 12.28 -48.38 -56.88
C MET A 1 11.70 -46.98 -56.96
N GLY A 2 10.67 -46.65 -56.18
CA GLY A 2 10.79 -45.97 -54.87
C GLY A 2 11.04 -44.47 -55.10
N ARG A 3 10.30 -43.48 -54.59
CA ARG A 3 9.47 -43.37 -53.38
C ARG A 3 8.50 -42.18 -53.52
N ASP A 4 7.31 -42.40 -52.98
CA ASP A 4 6.43 -41.54 -52.18
C ASP A 4 6.42 -40.00 -52.29
N LYS A 5 5.18 -39.56 -52.51
CA LYS A 5 4.56 -38.26 -52.25
C LYS A 5 4.76 -37.84 -50.78
N VAL A 6 5.30 -36.65 -50.53
CA VAL A 6 5.20 -36.01 -49.21
C VAL A 6 4.56 -34.63 -49.38
N ILE A 7 3.30 -34.56 -48.95
CA ILE A 7 2.54 -33.35 -48.71
C ILE A 7 3.12 -32.75 -47.43
N GLY A 8 3.81 -31.61 -47.53
CA GLY A 8 4.30 -30.87 -46.38
C GLY A 8 3.14 -30.19 -45.66
N SER A 9 2.72 -30.77 -44.54
CA SER A 9 1.80 -30.19 -43.57
C SER A 9 2.29 -28.84 -43.05
N ALA A 10 1.36 -27.90 -42.87
CA ALA A 10 1.60 -26.58 -42.29
C ALA A 10 2.28 -26.68 -40.91
N PRO A 11 3.24 -25.78 -40.59
CA PRO A 11 3.69 -25.65 -39.21
C PRO A 11 2.56 -25.03 -38.39
N ALA A 12 2.01 -25.83 -37.47
CA ALA A 12 1.17 -25.33 -36.40
C ALA A 12 1.94 -24.22 -35.67
N LEU A 13 1.38 -23.00 -35.70
CA LEU A 13 1.79 -21.91 -34.82
C LEU A 13 1.67 -22.41 -33.38
N ARG A 14 2.81 -22.77 -32.79
CA ARG A 14 2.88 -23.10 -31.37
C ARG A 14 2.35 -21.89 -30.60
N PRO A 15 1.41 -22.07 -29.65
CA PRO A 15 1.09 -21.00 -28.73
C PRO A 15 2.40 -20.59 -28.06
N ARG A 16 2.73 -19.29 -28.12
CA ARG A 16 3.84 -18.73 -27.35
C ARG A 16 3.61 -19.14 -25.90
N MET A 17 4.44 -20.05 -25.39
CA MET A 17 4.59 -20.21 -23.95
C MET A 17 5.08 -18.86 -23.44
N LEU A 18 4.18 -18.08 -22.87
CA LEU A 18 4.51 -16.85 -22.17
C LEU A 18 5.38 -17.27 -20.99
N ASP A 19 6.56 -16.68 -20.94
CA ASP A 19 7.52 -16.77 -19.85
C ASP A 19 6.81 -16.51 -18.52
N ASN A 20 6.63 -17.58 -17.73
CA ASN A 20 5.88 -17.59 -16.47
C ASN A 20 6.65 -16.91 -15.31
N SER A 21 7.70 -16.16 -15.64
CA SER A 21 8.56 -15.42 -14.71
C SER A 21 8.21 -13.93 -14.61
N GLN A 22 7.27 -13.44 -15.44
CA GLN A 22 6.92 -12.02 -15.46
C GLN A 22 5.79 -11.73 -14.47
N GLU A 23 6.12 -10.97 -13.42
CA GLU A 23 5.10 -10.35 -12.56
C GLU A 23 4.08 -9.60 -13.43
N PRO A 24 2.77 -9.84 -13.26
CA PRO A 24 1.75 -9.14 -14.02
C PRO A 24 1.87 -7.65 -13.73
N ARG A 25 1.75 -6.84 -14.80
CA ARG A 25 1.76 -5.39 -14.75
C ARG A 25 0.49 -4.86 -15.36
N LEU A 26 0.03 -3.73 -14.82
CA LEU A 26 -1.00 -2.92 -15.46
C LEU A 26 -0.34 -2.15 -16.61
N LEU A 27 -0.73 -2.45 -17.84
CA LEU A 27 -0.30 -1.70 -19.02
C LEU A 27 -1.41 -0.72 -19.40
N ILE A 28 -1.14 0.58 -19.32
CA ILE A 28 -2.08 1.61 -19.77
C ILE A 28 -2.11 1.60 -21.29
N THR A 29 -3.26 1.33 -21.88
CA THR A 29 -3.41 1.15 -23.34
C THR A 29 -3.97 2.39 -24.02
N HIS A 30 -4.90 3.08 -23.36
CA HIS A 30 -5.57 4.24 -23.92
C HIS A 30 -6.02 5.16 -22.80
N ARG A 31 -6.08 6.46 -23.09
CA ARG A 31 -6.66 7.46 -22.21
C ARG A 31 -7.36 8.53 -23.05
N ASP A 32 -8.49 8.99 -22.55
CA ASP A 32 -9.20 10.15 -23.08
C ASP A 32 -9.62 11.07 -21.92
N ALA A 33 -10.35 12.15 -22.23
CA ALA A 33 -10.74 13.15 -21.25
C ALA A 33 -11.63 12.60 -20.12
N ALA A 34 -12.30 11.47 -20.32
CA ALA A 34 -13.26 10.90 -19.37
C ALA A 34 -12.80 9.54 -18.80
N HIS A 35 -11.82 8.88 -19.41
CA HIS A 35 -11.45 7.51 -19.06
C HIS A 35 -9.95 7.23 -19.14
N VAL A 36 -9.52 6.31 -18.27
CA VAL A 36 -8.22 5.65 -18.37
C VAL A 36 -8.46 4.16 -18.56
N TYR A 37 -7.84 3.58 -19.58
CA TYR A 37 -7.92 2.15 -19.91
C TYR A 37 -6.57 1.48 -19.72
N GLY A 38 -6.61 0.23 -19.27
CA GLY A 38 -5.43 -0.62 -19.22
C GLY A 38 -5.74 -2.10 -19.35
N VAL A 39 -4.70 -2.91 -19.46
CA VAL A 39 -4.80 -4.36 -19.52
C VAL A 39 -3.83 -5.01 -18.54
N CYS A 40 -4.20 -6.18 -18.03
CA CYS A 40 -3.27 -7.06 -17.34
C CYS A 40 -2.28 -7.66 -18.35
N SER A 41 -0.97 -7.51 -18.14
CA SER A 41 0.04 -8.05 -19.07
C SER A 41 0.05 -9.59 -19.17
N LEU A 42 -0.55 -10.29 -18.20
CA LEU A 42 -0.49 -11.75 -18.12
C LEU A 42 -1.67 -12.44 -18.81
N CYS A 43 -2.86 -11.83 -18.79
CA CYS A 43 -4.07 -12.42 -19.41
C CYS A 43 -4.88 -11.46 -20.28
N GLU A 44 -4.35 -10.26 -20.52
CA GLU A 44 -4.95 -9.23 -21.36
C GLU A 44 -6.34 -8.76 -20.91
N HIS A 45 -6.71 -9.06 -19.66
CA HIS A 45 -7.99 -8.61 -19.10
C HIS A 45 -8.05 -7.09 -19.08
N ARG A 46 -9.13 -6.55 -19.66
CA ARG A 46 -9.33 -5.11 -19.85
C ARG A 46 -9.90 -4.49 -18.58
N LEU A 47 -9.25 -3.42 -18.14
CA LEU A 47 -9.67 -2.59 -17.03
C LEU A 47 -9.89 -1.17 -17.54
N HIS A 48 -10.86 -0.47 -16.96
CA HIS A 48 -11.04 0.95 -17.20
C HIS A 48 -11.52 1.65 -15.94
N ALA A 49 -11.23 2.94 -15.83
CA ALA A 49 -11.68 3.79 -14.75
C ALA A 49 -12.10 5.15 -15.31
N PHE A 50 -13.18 5.69 -14.76
CA PHE A 50 -13.68 7.02 -15.11
C PHE A 50 -12.87 8.10 -14.40
N ILE A 51 -12.58 9.19 -15.11
CA ILE A 51 -12.02 10.42 -14.56
C ILE A 51 -13.21 11.23 -14.02
N ARG A 52 -13.44 11.13 -12.70
CA ARG A 52 -14.46 11.94 -12.01
C ARG A 52 -13.91 13.31 -11.61
N ASP A 53 -12.78 13.28 -10.89
CA ASP A 53 -12.15 14.50 -10.38
C ASP A 53 -10.78 14.70 -11.05
N THR A 54 -9.89 13.70 -10.98
CA THR A 54 -8.54 13.79 -11.56
C THR A 54 -8.11 12.49 -12.26
N GLU A 55 -7.19 12.60 -13.23
CA GLU A 55 -6.57 11.44 -13.88
C GLU A 55 -5.83 10.56 -12.86
N GLN A 56 -5.20 11.17 -11.84
CA GLN A 56 -4.50 10.43 -10.78
C GLN A 56 -5.46 9.52 -10.01
N GLN A 57 -6.65 10.01 -9.65
CA GLN A 57 -7.67 9.21 -8.98
C GLN A 57 -8.20 8.08 -9.88
N ALA A 58 -8.42 8.35 -11.17
CA ALA A 58 -8.78 7.30 -12.13
C ALA A 58 -7.68 6.23 -12.23
N ARG A 59 -6.41 6.61 -12.22
CA ARG A 59 -5.27 5.68 -12.20
C ARG A 59 -5.21 4.85 -10.92
N LEU A 60 -5.54 5.42 -9.76
CA LEU A 60 -5.62 4.67 -8.51
C LEU A 60 -6.72 3.60 -8.57
N LEU A 61 -7.91 3.96 -9.04
CA LEU A 61 -9.02 3.02 -9.23
C LEU A 61 -8.67 1.91 -10.21
N LEU A 62 -8.01 2.26 -11.32
CA LEU A 62 -7.55 1.30 -12.31
C LEU A 62 -6.52 0.31 -11.72
N ASN A 63 -5.57 0.81 -10.92
CA ASN A 63 -4.60 -0.03 -10.20
C ASN A 63 -5.27 -0.94 -9.18
N ARG A 64 -6.31 -0.47 -8.48
CA ARG A 64 -7.09 -1.29 -7.54
C ARG A 64 -7.76 -2.44 -8.27
N GLY A 65 -8.49 -2.15 -9.35
CA GLY A 65 -9.13 -3.16 -10.18
C GLY A 65 -8.13 -4.18 -10.71
N PHE A 66 -6.94 -3.72 -11.12
CA PHE A 66 -5.87 -4.59 -11.59
C PHE A 66 -5.35 -5.53 -10.50
N LYS A 67 -5.10 -5.02 -9.30
CA LYS A 67 -4.64 -5.83 -8.15
C LYS A 67 -5.69 -6.86 -7.74
N GLN A 68 -6.97 -6.46 -7.67
CA GLN A 68 -8.08 -7.37 -7.36
C GLN A 68 -8.20 -8.47 -8.42
N HIS A 69 -8.13 -8.09 -9.69
CA HIS A 69 -8.12 -9.03 -10.81
C HIS A 69 -6.97 -10.03 -10.70
N CYS A 70 -5.73 -9.57 -10.51
CA CYS A 70 -4.57 -10.47 -10.46
C CYS A 70 -4.60 -11.41 -9.25
N ARG A 71 -5.02 -10.90 -8.08
CA ARG A 71 -5.19 -11.72 -6.87
C ARG A 71 -6.21 -12.83 -7.08
N GLY A 72 -7.33 -12.53 -7.74
CA GLY A 72 -8.41 -13.49 -7.96
C GLY A 72 -8.20 -14.45 -9.13
N ARG A 73 -7.46 -14.05 -10.17
CA ARG A 73 -7.33 -14.84 -11.41
C ARG A 73 -5.97 -15.49 -11.66
N HIS A 74 -4.92 -15.03 -11.00
CA HIS A 74 -3.56 -15.50 -11.27
C HIS A 74 -2.92 -16.24 -10.10
N GLU A 75 -3.68 -16.57 -9.04
CA GLU A 75 -3.16 -17.08 -7.76
C GLU A 75 -1.86 -16.37 -7.36
N MET A 76 -1.88 -15.05 -7.57
CA MET A 76 -0.73 -14.21 -7.32
C MET A 76 -0.58 -14.09 -5.82
N ILE A 77 0.42 -14.79 -5.27
CA ILE A 77 1.13 -14.28 -4.11
C ILE A 77 1.63 -12.91 -4.57
N VAL A 78 0.93 -11.85 -4.19
CA VAL A 78 1.48 -10.51 -4.26
C VAL A 78 2.69 -10.60 -3.33
N SER A 79 3.87 -10.87 -3.91
CA SER A 79 5.13 -10.46 -3.36
C SER A 79 4.98 -8.96 -3.21
N ILE A 80 4.48 -8.55 -2.04
CA ILE A 80 4.68 -7.21 -1.51
C ILE A 80 6.17 -7.01 -1.76
N PRO A 81 6.59 -6.04 -2.58
CA PRO A 81 8.01 -5.83 -2.80
C PRO A 81 8.58 -5.63 -1.41
N THR A 82 9.30 -6.64 -0.91
CA THR A 82 10.13 -6.53 0.25
C THR A 82 11.29 -5.69 -0.24
N LYS A 83 11.03 -4.38 -0.39
CA LYS A 83 12.05 -3.37 -0.20
C LYS A 83 12.73 -3.85 1.07
N VAL A 84 13.98 -4.30 0.95
CA VAL A 84 14.79 -4.77 2.07
C VAL A 84 14.66 -3.66 3.10
N SER A 85 13.76 -3.86 4.06
CA SER A 85 13.43 -2.83 5.01
C SER A 85 14.64 -2.82 5.89
N ALA A 86 15.27 -1.65 6.02
CA ALA A 86 16.25 -1.45 7.07
C ALA A 86 15.69 -2.11 8.36
N PRO A 87 16.55 -2.79 9.14
CA PRO A 87 16.14 -3.42 10.38
C PRO A 87 15.24 -2.46 11.18
N ARG A 88 14.08 -2.97 11.61
CA ARG A 88 13.11 -2.13 12.32
C ARG A 88 13.77 -1.63 13.60
N ARG A 89 13.69 -0.33 13.84
CA ARG A 89 14.34 0.32 14.99
C ARG A 89 13.72 -0.03 16.33
N SER A 90 12.47 -0.48 16.35
CA SER A 90 11.79 -1.03 17.54
C SER A 90 10.63 -1.96 17.19
N THR A 91 10.32 -2.86 18.13
CA THR A 91 9.24 -3.84 18.09
C THR A 91 7.88 -3.15 18.06
N ARG A 92 6.96 -3.67 17.25
CA ARG A 92 5.58 -3.16 17.17
C ARG A 92 4.67 -4.00 18.04
N VAL A 93 3.82 -3.31 18.81
CA VAL A 93 2.79 -3.92 19.64
C VAL A 93 1.44 -3.53 19.05
N ALA A 94 0.55 -4.51 18.87
CA ALA A 94 -0.84 -4.22 18.57
C ALA A 94 -1.47 -3.56 19.80
N ALA A 95 -2.03 -2.36 19.62
CA ALA A 95 -2.62 -1.60 20.70
C ALA A 95 -3.72 -0.71 20.13
N ASP A 96 -4.86 -0.70 20.80
CA ASP A 96 -6.02 0.11 20.48
C ASP A 96 -6.07 1.30 21.46
N VAL A 97 -5.29 2.34 21.15
CA VAL A 97 -5.15 3.53 21.97
C VAL A 97 -5.95 4.66 21.33
N LEU A 98 -6.88 5.23 22.10
CA LEU A 98 -7.65 6.38 21.66
C LEU A 98 -6.76 7.61 21.54
N ILE A 99 -6.80 8.24 20.37
CA ILE A 99 -6.00 9.40 20.03
C ILE A 99 -6.84 10.51 19.40
N GLU A 100 -6.27 11.71 19.41
CA GLU A 100 -6.69 12.82 18.59
C GLU A 100 -5.54 13.26 17.69
N VAL A 101 -5.80 13.34 16.39
CA VAL A 101 -4.86 13.83 15.37
C VAL A 101 -5.14 15.31 15.14
N LEU A 102 -4.18 16.13 15.53
CA LEU A 102 -4.25 17.59 15.46
C LEU A 102 -3.38 18.07 14.30
N GLY A 103 -3.99 18.75 13.34
CA GLY A 103 -3.31 19.56 12.33
C GLY A 103 -3.44 21.04 12.64
N GLU A 104 -2.85 21.90 11.81
CA GLU A 104 -2.89 23.36 12.01
C GLU A 104 -4.31 23.92 12.14
N ARG A 105 -5.29 23.30 11.45
CA ARG A 105 -6.68 23.78 11.38
C ARG A 105 -7.72 22.67 11.58
N PHE A 106 -7.32 21.52 12.09
CA PHE A 106 -8.24 20.40 12.29
C PHE A 106 -7.86 19.55 13.50
N ALA A 107 -8.87 18.87 14.04
CA ALA A 107 -8.73 17.84 15.05
C ALA A 107 -9.66 16.68 14.67
N TYR A 108 -9.12 15.47 14.61
CA TYR A 108 -9.90 14.27 14.34
C TYR A 108 -9.58 13.18 15.35
N ALA A 109 -10.61 12.65 16.00
CA ALA A 109 -10.49 11.46 16.81
C ALA A 109 -10.12 10.24 15.95
N GLY A 110 -9.31 9.35 16.51
CA GLY A 110 -8.90 8.11 15.89
C GLY A 110 -8.38 7.11 16.92
N GLU A 111 -7.85 6.01 16.41
CA GLU A 111 -7.30 4.94 17.24
C GLU A 111 -5.99 4.42 16.64
N THR A 112 -5.10 3.91 17.48
CA THR A 112 -3.94 3.15 17.00
C THR A 112 -4.36 1.73 16.62
N ILE A 113 -3.67 1.14 15.64
CA ILE A 113 -3.76 -0.29 15.32
C ILE A 113 -2.51 -0.99 15.84
N THR A 114 -1.35 -0.39 15.59
CA THR A 114 -0.06 -0.83 16.14
C THR A 114 0.76 0.37 16.54
N VAL A 115 1.51 0.25 17.63
CA VAL A 115 2.43 1.28 18.12
C VAL A 115 3.85 0.72 18.23
N ASN A 116 4.85 1.58 18.11
CA ASN A 116 6.21 1.33 18.54
C ASN A 116 6.82 2.59 19.16
N LEU A 117 8.07 2.52 19.62
CA LEU A 117 8.72 3.68 20.23
C LEU A 117 8.79 4.90 19.27
N HIS A 118 8.81 4.67 17.95
CA HIS A 118 9.00 5.73 16.96
C HIS A 118 7.70 6.22 16.31
N GLY A 119 6.55 5.66 16.65
CA GLY A 119 5.35 5.94 15.87
C GLY A 119 4.27 4.89 15.97
N ALA A 120 3.32 5.00 15.05
CA ALA A 120 2.15 4.14 15.03
C ALA A 120 1.63 3.93 13.61
N LEU A 121 0.80 2.91 13.47
CA LEU A 121 -0.21 2.83 12.43
C LEU A 121 -1.53 3.24 13.09
N VAL A 122 -2.18 4.27 12.56
CA VAL A 122 -3.42 4.82 13.12
C VAL A 122 -4.56 4.66 12.13
N ARG A 123 -5.79 4.58 12.63
CA ARG A 123 -7.01 4.67 11.85
C ARG A 123 -7.72 5.97 12.19
N VAL A 124 -7.93 6.84 11.20
CA VAL A 124 -8.54 8.16 11.39
C VAL A 124 -9.22 8.61 10.11
N ALA A 125 -10.41 9.22 10.23
CA ALA A 125 -11.15 9.77 9.09
C ALA A 125 -10.70 11.20 8.72
N ALA A 126 -9.40 11.48 8.83
CA ALA A 126 -8.82 12.79 8.55
C ALA A 126 -8.25 12.85 7.11
N PRO A 127 -8.28 14.02 6.45
CA PRO A 127 -7.74 14.21 5.11
C PRO A 127 -6.20 14.34 5.13
N LEU A 128 -5.50 13.35 5.67
CA LEU A 128 -4.05 13.37 5.84
C LEU A 128 -3.32 12.95 4.56
N ASN A 129 -2.19 13.59 4.29
CA ASN A 129 -1.27 13.24 3.21
C ASN A 129 0.10 12.86 3.77
N PRO A 130 0.86 11.99 3.08
CA PRO A 130 2.27 11.79 3.40
C PRO A 130 3.04 13.12 3.46
N ALA A 131 3.96 13.22 4.41
CA ALA A 131 4.72 14.40 4.82
C ALA A 131 3.94 15.49 5.60
N ASP A 132 2.62 15.35 5.80
CA ASP A 132 1.89 16.25 6.68
C ASP A 132 2.46 16.19 8.10
N ARG A 133 2.62 17.37 8.70
CA ARG A 133 3.00 17.55 10.11
C ARG A 133 1.76 17.62 10.97
N ILE A 134 1.74 16.79 12.00
CA ILE A 134 0.61 16.64 12.92
C ILE A 134 1.12 16.60 14.36
N THR A 135 0.21 16.79 15.30
CA THR A 135 0.41 16.43 16.70
C THR A 135 -0.55 15.30 17.04
N LEU A 136 -0.02 14.24 17.65
CA LEU A 136 -0.82 13.15 18.20
C LEU A 136 -1.04 13.42 19.68
N HIS A 137 -2.29 13.49 20.10
CA HIS A 137 -2.66 13.50 21.51
C HIS A 137 -3.21 12.13 21.90
N VAL A 138 -2.75 11.58 23.03
CA VAL A 138 -3.16 10.28 23.55
C VAL A 138 -4.04 10.49 24.77
N HIS A 139 -5.32 10.12 24.68
CA HIS A 139 -6.29 10.40 25.75
C HIS A 139 -5.98 9.64 27.04
N GLY A 140 -5.52 8.38 26.95
CA GLY A 140 -5.26 7.55 28.13
C GLY A 140 -4.11 8.07 29.01
N THR A 141 -3.14 8.76 28.42
CA THR A 141 -1.96 9.28 29.14
C THR A 141 -1.97 10.80 29.28
N GLY A 142 -2.81 11.50 28.50
CA GLY A 142 -2.78 12.96 28.38
C GLY A 142 -1.56 13.51 27.65
N LYS A 143 -0.68 12.65 27.12
CA LYS A 143 0.55 13.07 26.43
C LYS A 143 0.27 13.48 24.99
N SER A 144 1.14 14.34 24.45
CA SER A 144 1.13 14.71 23.04
C SER A 144 2.54 14.69 22.45
N ALA A 145 2.65 14.34 21.17
CA ALA A 145 3.92 14.41 20.43
C ALA A 145 3.73 14.91 19.00
N GLY A 146 4.72 15.65 18.50
CA GLY A 146 4.84 15.98 17.09
C GLY A 146 5.16 14.75 16.26
N ALA A 147 4.58 14.67 15.07
CA ALA A 147 4.76 13.55 14.15
C ALA A 147 4.62 13.98 12.68
N ALA A 148 5.13 13.13 11.79
CA ALA A 148 4.91 13.21 10.35
C ALA A 148 4.15 11.98 9.85
N VAL A 149 3.27 12.18 8.88
CA VAL A 149 2.65 11.08 8.15
C VAL A 149 3.65 10.50 7.16
N VAL A 150 4.00 9.21 7.29
CA VAL A 150 4.99 8.53 6.44
C VAL A 150 4.37 7.50 5.50
N PHE A 151 3.09 7.17 5.70
CA PHE A 151 2.35 6.22 4.89
C PHE A 151 0.85 6.56 4.93
N ALA A 152 0.15 6.30 3.83
CA ALA A 152 -1.30 6.46 3.75
C ALA A 152 -1.93 5.29 2.98
N ASP A 153 -2.94 4.67 3.59
CA ASP A 153 -3.92 3.79 2.96
C ASP A 153 -5.29 4.45 3.12
N TYR A 154 -5.67 5.21 2.10
CA TYR A 154 -6.92 5.94 2.08
C TYR A 154 -8.16 5.03 2.06
N GLU A 155 -8.05 3.79 1.57
CA GLU A 155 -9.20 2.87 1.53
C GLU A 155 -9.55 2.35 2.92
N ALA A 156 -8.53 2.08 3.72
CA ALA A 156 -8.70 1.61 5.10
C ALA A 156 -8.76 2.76 6.12
N SER A 157 -8.59 4.01 5.66
CA SER A 157 -8.38 5.19 6.50
C SER A 157 -7.22 4.99 7.50
N GLN A 158 -6.15 4.34 7.04
CA GLN A 158 -4.99 4.00 7.87
C GLN A 158 -3.77 4.80 7.47
N PHE A 159 -3.07 5.34 8.46
CA PHE A 159 -1.92 6.20 8.25
C PHE A 159 -0.76 5.76 9.12
N GLY A 160 0.41 5.63 8.52
CA GLY A 160 1.65 5.43 9.26
C GLY A 160 2.15 6.79 9.71
N VAL A 161 2.39 6.93 11.00
CA VAL A 161 2.87 8.17 11.62
C VAL A 161 4.22 7.88 12.29
N GLU A 162 5.20 8.75 12.06
CA GLU A 162 6.51 8.72 12.68
C GLU A 162 6.62 9.91 13.63
N LEU A 163 6.88 9.66 14.90
CA LEU A 163 7.10 10.69 15.90
C LEU A 163 8.41 11.43 15.59
N ASP A 164 8.44 12.73 15.87
CA ASP A 164 9.66 13.52 15.74
C ASP A 164 10.77 13.04 16.69
N HIS A 165 10.38 12.55 17.87
CA HIS A 165 11.26 11.93 18.85
C HIS A 165 10.74 10.56 19.29
N PRO A 166 11.60 9.55 19.48
CA PRO A 166 11.19 8.26 20.01
C PRO A 166 10.67 8.42 21.45
N GLU A 167 9.43 8.06 21.73
CA GLU A 167 8.84 8.15 23.07
C GLU A 167 7.67 7.17 23.24
N ASN A 168 7.54 6.58 24.44
CA ASN A 168 6.35 5.84 24.85
C ASN A 168 5.23 6.80 25.32
N ILE A 169 4.64 7.55 24.38
CA ILE A 169 3.44 8.36 24.66
C ILE A 169 2.18 7.49 24.85
N TRP A 170 2.25 6.24 24.39
CA TRP A 170 1.16 5.27 24.34
C TRP A 170 0.75 4.75 25.72
N GLY A 171 1.59 4.91 26.74
CA GLY A 171 1.30 4.46 28.10
C GLY A 171 1.49 2.96 28.31
N MET A 172 2.30 2.31 27.49
CA MET A 172 2.64 0.89 27.68
C MET A 172 3.44 0.71 28.97
N ALA A 173 2.84 0.07 29.97
CA ALA A 173 3.47 -0.15 31.28
C ALA A 173 4.63 -1.16 31.20
N ASP A 174 4.53 -2.15 30.32
CA ASP A 174 5.55 -3.17 30.07
C ASP A 174 5.92 -3.18 28.58
N PRO A 175 6.73 -2.20 28.12
CA PRO A 175 7.09 -2.10 26.71
C PRO A 175 8.14 -3.17 26.33
N PRO A 176 8.22 -3.56 25.05
CA PRO A 176 9.30 -4.41 24.55
C PRO A 176 10.68 -3.89 24.94
N ALA A 177 11.63 -4.80 25.18
CA ALA A 177 12.97 -4.45 25.66
C ALA A 177 13.78 -3.54 24.71
N ASP A 178 13.41 -3.48 23.42
CA ASP A 178 14.03 -2.60 22.42
C ASP A 178 13.38 -1.21 22.34
N TRP A 179 12.47 -0.87 23.26
CA TRP A 179 11.94 0.49 23.45
C TRP A 179 12.81 1.31 24.41
N THR A 180 14.13 1.13 24.35
CA THR A 180 15.08 1.95 25.10
C THR A 180 15.30 3.26 24.38
N LEU A 181 15.22 4.38 25.10
CA LEU A 181 15.70 5.67 24.60
C LEU A 181 17.22 5.53 24.39
N SER A 182 17.65 5.24 23.16
CA SER A 182 19.08 5.39 22.83
C SER A 182 19.36 6.89 22.83
N GLU A 183 19.96 7.39 23.91
CA GLU A 183 20.49 8.75 23.97
C GLU A 183 21.39 8.96 22.74
N SER A 184 21.05 9.97 21.94
CA SER A 184 21.89 10.45 20.84
C SER A 184 22.67 11.67 21.30
#